data_AF-A0AA97E0M3-F1
#
_entry.id   AF-A0AA97E0M3-F1
#
_cell.length_a   1.000
_cell.length_b   1.000
_cell.length_c   1.000
_cell.angle_alpha   90.00
_cell.angle_beta   90.00
_cell.angle_gamma   90.00
#
_symmetry.space_group_name_H-M   'P 1'
#
loop_
_entity.id
_entity.type
_entity.pdbx_description
1 polymer ?
#
loop_
_entity_poly.entity_id
_entity_poly.type
_entity_poly.pdbx_seq_one_letter_code
_entity_poly.pdbx_strand_id
1 'polypeptide(L)'
;MFIFFGLATYTYNPNDAGWFYSGNGQVIQNSMGPIGATIADLMSGFFGSLFYSLPPLFFWVAIILWRNPHSLLPINNALLCTLGSILYLSFGSVLCFLHTVGDSTLQYGAGGVLGLGLGKLLYGFIGYDGATLVSLALVILAFTLLSQLHWLSLMDRLGKLFLGLDCFFVISIRIAKR
;
A
#
# COMPACT_ATOMS: atom_id res chain seq x y z
N MET A 1 19.25 -1.06 -3.65
CA MET A 1 18.05 -1.48 -4.41
C MET A 1 16.80 -0.71 -3.99
N PHE A 2 16.38 -0.71 -2.72
CA PHE A 2 15.21 0.09 -2.27
C PHE A 2 15.32 1.59 -2.53
N ILE A 3 16.48 2.19 -2.25
CA ILE A 3 16.74 3.62 -2.53
C ILE A 3 16.67 3.90 -4.03
N PHE A 4 17.18 2.99 -4.87
CA PHE A 4 17.08 3.11 -6.32
C PHE A 4 15.63 3.15 -6.78
N PHE A 5 14.82 2.19 -6.31
CA PHE A 5 13.40 2.10 -6.65
C PHE A 5 12.61 3.31 -6.13
N GLY A 6 12.86 3.73 -4.88
CA GLY A 6 12.24 4.91 -4.30
C GLY A 6 12.56 6.18 -5.08
N LEU A 7 13.82 6.43 -5.39
CA LEU A 7 14.23 7.60 -6.19
C LEU A 7 13.64 7.55 -7.61
N ALA A 8 13.64 6.39 -8.26
CA ALA A 8 13.00 6.23 -9.57
C ALA A 8 11.51 6.58 -9.53
N THR A 9 10.82 6.24 -8.43
CA THR A 9 9.39 6.50 -8.21
C THR A 9 9.10 7.96 -7.90
N TYR A 10 9.84 8.56 -6.97
CA TYR A 10 9.61 9.94 -6.53
C TYR A 10 10.10 10.97 -7.55
N THR A 11 11.09 10.63 -8.39
CA THR A 11 11.58 11.50 -9.47
C THR A 11 10.92 11.19 -10.82
N TYR A 12 9.74 10.55 -10.80
CA TYR A 12 8.96 10.26 -11.99
C TYR A 12 8.51 11.55 -12.70
N ASN A 13 8.70 11.59 -14.02
CA ASN A 13 8.17 12.63 -14.89
C ASN A 13 7.34 11.99 -16.02
N PRO A 14 6.09 12.40 -16.26
CA PRO A 14 5.22 11.86 -17.31
C PRO A 14 5.71 12.14 -18.75
N ASN A 15 6.70 13.02 -18.94
CA ASN A 15 7.28 13.31 -20.26
C ASN A 15 8.49 12.43 -20.59
N ASP A 16 9.00 11.66 -19.63
CA ASP A 16 10.14 10.77 -19.83
C ASP A 16 9.75 9.57 -20.70
N ALA A 17 10.71 9.11 -21.52
CA ALA A 17 10.52 7.89 -22.30
C ALA A 17 10.48 6.65 -21.39
N GLY A 18 9.41 5.88 -21.52
CA GLY A 18 9.09 4.67 -20.77
C GLY A 18 8.57 3.54 -21.67
N TRP A 19 7.97 2.53 -21.04
CA TRP A 19 7.42 1.37 -21.77
C TRP A 19 6.07 1.70 -22.42
N PHE A 20 5.20 2.38 -21.68
CA PHE A 20 3.89 2.78 -22.17
C PHE A 20 3.96 4.10 -22.95
N TYR A 21 4.84 5.02 -22.55
CA TYR A 21 5.02 6.30 -23.23
C TYR A 21 6.37 6.41 -23.93
N SER A 22 6.40 6.58 -25.26
CA SER A 22 7.67 6.70 -26.00
C SER A 22 8.44 8.00 -25.75
N GLY A 23 7.90 8.94 -24.97
CA GLY A 23 8.54 10.22 -24.68
C GLY A 23 8.44 11.23 -25.84
N ASN A 24 8.71 12.51 -25.56
CA ASN A 24 8.75 13.56 -26.58
C ASN A 24 10.14 13.71 -27.24
N GLY A 25 11.01 12.71 -27.09
CA GLY A 25 12.42 12.78 -27.54
C GLY A 25 13.30 13.73 -26.72
N GLN A 26 12.82 14.20 -25.56
CA GLN A 26 13.61 15.02 -24.63
C GLN A 26 14.53 14.18 -23.75
N VAL A 27 15.52 14.83 -23.16
CA VAL A 27 16.44 14.18 -22.22
C VAL A 27 15.68 13.71 -20.97
N ILE A 28 15.92 12.47 -20.59
CA ILE A 28 15.26 11.81 -19.44
C ILE A 28 15.60 12.57 -18.16
N GLN A 29 14.57 13.00 -17.43
CA GLN A 29 14.72 13.77 -16.19
C GLN A 29 14.77 12.90 -14.93
N ASN A 30 14.31 11.65 -15.00
CA ASN A 30 14.41 10.70 -13.89
C ASN A 30 15.86 10.56 -13.41
N SER A 31 16.07 10.75 -12.11
CA SER A 31 17.41 10.74 -11.51
C SER A 31 18.11 9.38 -11.60
N MET A 32 17.34 8.31 -11.83
CA MET A 32 17.85 6.94 -11.99
C MET A 32 18.03 6.55 -13.46
N GLY A 33 17.96 7.52 -14.38
CA GLY A 33 18.19 7.35 -15.80
C GLY A 33 17.06 6.60 -16.53
N PRO A 34 17.34 6.02 -17.71
CA PRO A 34 16.33 5.39 -18.56
C PRO A 34 15.66 4.18 -17.91
N ILE A 35 16.43 3.41 -17.13
CA ILE A 35 15.92 2.23 -16.42
C ILE A 35 14.95 2.66 -15.32
N GLY A 36 15.25 3.76 -14.60
CA GLY A 36 14.34 4.32 -13.61
C GLY A 36 13.04 4.82 -14.22
N ALA A 37 13.14 5.56 -15.32
CA ALA A 37 11.99 6.10 -16.04
C ALA A 37 11.05 4.99 -16.56
N THR A 38 11.60 3.94 -17.18
CA THR A 38 10.82 2.80 -17.68
C THR A 38 10.11 2.03 -16.57
N ILE A 39 10.77 1.78 -15.44
CA ILE A 39 10.15 1.11 -14.29
C ILE A 39 9.03 1.98 -13.70
N ALA A 40 9.29 3.28 -13.54
CA ALA A 40 8.31 4.21 -12.98
C ALA A 40 7.08 4.37 -13.86
N ASP A 41 7.26 4.46 -15.18
CA ASP A 41 6.19 4.49 -16.18
C ASP A 41 5.36 3.19 -16.18
N LEU A 42 6.03 2.03 -16.09
CA LEU A 42 5.34 0.75 -15.99
C LEU A 42 4.45 0.70 -14.74
N MET A 43 5.00 1.03 -13.58
CA MET A 43 4.27 0.98 -12.31
C MET A 43 3.17 2.04 -12.22
N SER A 44 3.40 3.25 -12.74
CA SER A 44 2.37 4.30 -12.79
C SER A 44 1.23 3.93 -13.74
N GLY A 45 1.52 3.28 -14.87
CA GLY A 45 0.50 2.78 -15.79
C GLY A 45 -0.37 1.68 -15.16
N PHE A 46 0.23 0.75 -14.43
CA PHE A 46 -0.53 -0.34 -13.78
C PHE A 46 -1.35 0.13 -12.58
N PHE A 47 -0.73 0.87 -11.65
CA PHE A 47 -1.31 1.18 -10.34
C PHE A 47 -1.82 2.62 -10.19
N GLY A 48 -1.55 3.49 -11.17
CA GLY A 48 -1.95 4.91 -11.12
C GLY A 48 -1.29 5.67 -9.97
N SER A 49 -2.07 6.44 -9.22
CA SER A 49 -1.60 7.23 -8.07
C SER A 49 -1.09 6.37 -6.92
N LEU A 50 -1.50 5.11 -6.86
CA LEU A 50 -1.05 4.17 -5.82
C LEU A 50 0.44 3.81 -5.96
N PHE A 51 1.06 4.11 -7.10
CA PHE A 51 2.48 3.90 -7.35
C PHE A 51 3.40 4.52 -6.29
N TYR A 52 3.07 5.70 -5.77
CA TYR A 52 3.88 6.35 -4.72
C TYR A 52 3.93 5.55 -3.40
N SER A 53 2.98 4.64 -3.18
CA SER A 53 2.95 3.77 -1.99
C SER A 53 3.79 2.50 -2.14
N LEU A 54 4.26 2.17 -3.35
CA LEU A 54 5.06 0.96 -3.59
C LEU A 54 6.41 0.96 -2.85
N PRO A 55 7.23 2.04 -2.88
CA PRO A 55 8.49 2.07 -2.14
C PRO A 55 8.37 1.80 -0.64
N PRO A 56 7.46 2.45 0.13
CA PRO A 56 7.30 2.15 1.55
C PRO A 56 6.74 0.75 1.79
N LEU A 57 5.86 0.24 0.91
CA LEU A 57 5.34 -1.12 1.01
C LEU A 57 6.46 -2.17 0.84
N PHE A 58 7.32 -1.99 -0.15
CA PHE A 58 8.45 -2.89 -0.39
C PHE A 58 9.43 -2.88 0.79
N PHE A 59 9.69 -1.69 1.35
CA PHE A 59 10.54 -1.54 2.54
C PHE A 59 9.93 -2.23 3.77
N TRP A 60 8.61 -2.10 3.97
CA TRP A 60 7.90 -2.75 5.07
C TRP A 60 7.97 -4.28 5.00
N VAL A 61 7.71 -4.85 3.82
CA VAL A 61 7.82 -6.30 3.58
C VAL A 61 9.25 -6.79 3.83
N ALA A 62 10.26 -6.02 3.42
CA ALA A 62 11.66 -6.35 3.65
C ALA A 62 12.01 -6.39 5.15
N ILE A 63 11.52 -5.45 5.95
CA ILE A 63 11.70 -5.45 7.41
C ILE A 63 11.08 -6.70 8.04
N ILE A 64 9.86 -7.05 7.64
CA ILE A 64 9.15 -8.21 8.19
C ILE A 64 9.91 -9.51 7.87
N LEU A 65 10.39 -9.63 6.63
CA LEU A 65 11.16 -10.79 6.19
C LEU A 65 12.50 -10.88 6.92
N TRP A 66 13.19 -9.75 7.13
CA TRP A 66 14.43 -9.70 7.89
C TRP A 66 14.21 -10.11 9.36
N ARG A 67 13.14 -9.63 10.00
CA ARG A 67 12.93 -9.80 11.46
C ARG A 67 12.81 -11.27 11.91
N ASN A 68 12.50 -12.21 11.02
CA ASN A 68 12.25 -13.61 11.37
C ASN A 68 13.16 -14.62 10.63
N PRO A 69 14.50 -14.58 10.80
CA PRO A 69 15.41 -15.41 10.02
C PRO A 69 15.57 -16.85 10.56
N HIS A 70 14.99 -17.21 11.72
CA HIS A 70 15.31 -18.45 12.45
C HIS A 70 14.11 -19.30 12.89
N SER A 71 12.90 -18.98 12.45
CA SER A 71 11.70 -19.80 12.71
C SER A 71 11.40 -20.65 11.47
N LEU A 72 10.89 -21.88 11.62
CA LEU A 72 10.36 -22.73 10.52
C LEU A 72 9.05 -22.20 9.89
N LEU A 73 8.63 -20.98 10.28
CA LEU A 73 7.46 -20.26 9.79
C LEU A 73 7.75 -19.18 8.71
N PRO A 74 8.95 -19.04 8.09
CA PRO A 74 9.27 -17.85 7.31
C PRO A 74 8.52 -17.84 5.96
N ILE A 75 8.25 -19.02 5.41
CA ILE A 75 7.50 -19.21 4.15
C ILE A 75 6.05 -18.78 4.32
N ASN A 76 5.40 -19.15 5.42
CA ASN A 76 4.01 -18.75 5.67
C ASN A 76 3.90 -17.23 5.81
N ASN A 77 4.82 -16.63 6.58
CA ASN A 77 4.89 -15.18 6.78
C ASN A 77 5.14 -14.42 5.47
N ALA A 78 6.06 -14.90 4.65
CA ALA A 78 6.33 -14.33 3.33
C ALA A 78 5.10 -14.45 2.41
N LEU A 79 4.43 -15.60 2.39
CA LEU A 79 3.20 -15.82 1.61
C LEU A 79 2.05 -14.89 2.06
N LEU A 80 1.86 -14.70 3.37
CA LEU A 80 0.85 -13.78 3.88
C LEU A 80 1.16 -12.33 3.47
N CYS A 81 2.43 -11.91 3.55
CA CYS A 81 2.83 -10.57 3.13
C CYS A 81 2.71 -10.36 1.62
N THR A 82 3.05 -11.36 0.80
CA THR A 82 2.88 -11.25 -0.66
C THR A 82 1.41 -11.20 -1.04
N LEU A 83 0.58 -12.07 -0.47
CA LEU A 83 -0.88 -12.03 -0.67
C LEU A 83 -1.46 -10.69 -0.22
N GLY A 84 -1.10 -10.21 0.97
CA GLY A 84 -1.51 -8.90 1.47
C GLY A 84 -1.07 -7.77 0.54
N SER A 85 0.15 -7.82 0.01
CA SER A 85 0.65 -6.81 -0.94
C SER A 85 -0.17 -6.82 -2.24
N ILE A 86 -0.45 -8.00 -2.80
CA ILE A 86 -1.22 -8.14 -4.04
C ILE A 86 -2.65 -7.65 -3.83
N LEU A 87 -3.31 -8.02 -2.73
CA LEU A 87 -4.64 -7.52 -2.40
C LEU A 87 -4.64 -6.00 -2.22
N TYR A 88 -3.68 -5.45 -1.48
CA TYR A 88 -3.57 -4.01 -1.26
C TYR A 88 -3.41 -3.25 -2.58
N LEU A 89 -2.52 -3.71 -3.45
CA LEU A 89 -2.27 -3.07 -4.74
C LEU A 89 -3.51 -3.19 -5.66
N SER A 90 -4.17 -4.34 -5.68
CA SER A 90 -5.34 -4.57 -6.54
C SER A 90 -6.55 -3.74 -6.10
N PHE A 91 -6.96 -3.86 -4.83
CA PHE A 91 -8.16 -3.18 -4.33
C PHE A 91 -7.91 -1.71 -3.98
N GLY A 92 -6.68 -1.33 -3.64
CA GLY A 92 -6.28 0.07 -3.52
C GLY A 92 -6.36 0.80 -4.86
N SER A 93 -5.89 0.16 -5.94
CA SER A 93 -6.01 0.67 -7.30
C SER A 93 -7.48 0.80 -7.74
N VAL A 94 -8.36 -0.11 -7.34
CA VAL A 94 -9.82 0.02 -7.54
C VAL A 94 -10.41 1.20 -6.76
N LEU A 95 -10.00 1.43 -5.51
CA LEU A 95 -10.45 2.61 -4.75
C LEU A 95 -10.05 3.90 -5.44
N CYS A 96 -8.78 4.02 -5.85
CA CYS A 96 -8.31 5.19 -6.59
C CYS A 96 -9.08 5.37 -7.90
N PHE A 97 -9.42 4.29 -8.61
CA PHE A 97 -10.27 4.39 -9.80
C PHE A 97 -11.66 4.95 -9.48
N LEU A 98 -12.34 4.41 -8.46
CA LEU A 98 -13.70 4.83 -8.11
C LEU A 98 -13.76 6.26 -7.60
N HIS A 99 -12.79 6.69 -6.80
CA HIS A 99 -12.84 7.95 -6.06
C HIS A 99 -12.14 9.13 -6.75
N THR A 100 -11.52 8.90 -7.90
CA THR A 100 -10.77 9.93 -8.66
C THR A 100 -11.20 9.98 -10.13
N VAL A 101 -12.44 9.57 -10.42
CA VAL A 101 -13.03 9.72 -11.76
C VAL A 101 -13.09 11.21 -12.12
N GLY A 102 -12.18 11.68 -12.98
CA GLY A 102 -12.18 13.06 -13.51
C GLY A 102 -10.94 13.91 -13.18
N ASP A 103 -9.98 13.41 -12.39
CA ASP A 103 -8.73 14.12 -12.15
C ASP A 103 -7.70 13.78 -13.24
N SER A 104 -7.28 14.79 -14.00
CA SER A 104 -6.37 14.67 -15.15
C SER A 104 -4.89 14.74 -14.79
N THR A 105 -4.56 14.73 -13.50
CA THR A 105 -3.16 14.87 -13.03
C THR A 105 -2.27 13.68 -13.40
N LEU A 106 -2.83 12.49 -13.67
CA LEU A 106 -2.08 11.32 -14.14
C LEU A 106 -2.54 10.86 -15.53
N GLN A 107 -1.60 10.64 -16.44
CA GLN A 107 -1.83 10.21 -17.84
C GLN A 107 -2.70 8.95 -17.96
N TYR A 108 -2.58 8.00 -17.02
CA TYR A 108 -3.33 6.73 -17.02
C TYR A 108 -4.50 6.72 -16.03
N GLY A 109 -4.84 7.87 -15.44
CA GLY A 109 -5.82 8.00 -14.37
C GLY A 109 -5.30 7.50 -13.02
N ALA A 110 -5.95 7.91 -11.94
CA ALA A 110 -5.49 7.59 -10.58
C ALA A 110 -5.55 6.10 -10.24
N GLY A 111 -6.44 5.34 -10.88
CA GLY A 111 -6.54 3.90 -10.67
C GLY A 111 -5.60 3.05 -11.53
N GLY A 112 -4.98 3.61 -12.58
CA GLY A 112 -4.23 2.83 -13.57
C GLY A 112 -5.08 1.76 -14.29
N VAL A 113 -4.41 0.92 -15.07
CA VAL A 113 -5.06 -0.12 -15.88
C VAL A 113 -5.71 -1.21 -15.01
N LEU A 114 -5.07 -1.61 -13.90
CA LEU A 114 -5.60 -2.64 -13.00
C LEU A 114 -6.90 -2.20 -12.33
N GLY A 115 -6.91 -0.98 -11.79
CA GLY A 115 -8.05 -0.41 -11.07
C GLY A 115 -9.22 -0.13 -12.00
N LEU A 116 -8.96 0.29 -13.23
CA LEU A 116 -9.99 0.45 -14.26
C LEU A 116 -10.63 -0.88 -14.63
N GLY A 117 -9.84 -1.94 -14.83
CA GLY A 117 -10.35 -3.27 -15.16
C GLY A 117 -11.18 -3.88 -14.04
N LEU A 118 -10.60 -3.98 -12.84
CA LEU A 118 -11.27 -4.54 -11.68
C LEU A 118 -12.42 -3.66 -11.19
N GLY A 119 -12.26 -2.34 -11.21
CA GLY A 119 -13.27 -1.39 -10.76
C GLY A 119 -14.52 -1.41 -11.64
N LYS A 120 -14.37 -1.48 -12.97
CA LYS A 120 -15.52 -1.67 -13.87
C LYS A 120 -16.23 -3.00 -13.63
N LEU A 121 -15.48 -4.06 -13.34
CA LEU A 121 -16.05 -5.36 -12.99
C LEU A 121 -16.88 -5.25 -11.72
N LEU A 122 -16.31 -4.76 -10.61
CA LEU A 122 -17.02 -4.62 -9.33
C LEU A 122 -18.23 -3.68 -9.44
N TYR A 123 -18.08 -2.55 -10.13
CA TYR A 123 -19.16 -1.62 -10.41
C TYR A 123 -20.32 -2.30 -11.15
N GLY A 124 -20.03 -3.17 -12.13
CA GLY A 124 -21.05 -3.91 -12.87
C GLY A 124 -21.84 -4.92 -12.03
N PHE A 125 -21.22 -5.53 -11.02
CA PHE A 125 -21.89 -6.53 -10.19
C PHE A 125 -22.71 -5.94 -9.03
N ILE A 126 -22.14 -4.99 -8.29
CA ILE A 126 -22.71 -4.52 -7.00
C ILE A 126 -22.95 -2.99 -7.00
N GLY A 127 -22.64 -2.29 -8.10
CA GLY A 127 -22.77 -0.84 -8.20
C GLY A 127 -21.62 -0.08 -7.52
N TYR A 128 -21.67 1.25 -7.57
CA TYR A 128 -20.63 2.13 -7.05
C TYR A 128 -20.40 1.95 -5.53
N ASP A 129 -21.45 2.04 -4.74
CA ASP A 129 -21.36 1.98 -3.27
C ASP A 129 -20.93 0.60 -2.77
N GLY A 130 -21.38 -0.46 -3.44
CA GLY A 130 -20.93 -1.82 -3.11
C GLY A 130 -19.46 -2.03 -3.45
N ALA A 131 -19.02 -1.55 -4.61
CA ALA A 131 -17.64 -1.65 -5.04
C ALA A 131 -16.69 -0.88 -4.11
N THR A 132 -17.07 0.32 -3.62
CA THR A 132 -16.25 1.04 -2.62
C THR A 132 -16.16 0.27 -1.31
N LEU A 133 -17.28 -0.19 -0.75
CA LEU A 133 -17.31 -0.91 0.53
C LEU A 133 -16.50 -2.21 0.49
N VAL A 134 -16.66 -3.01 -0.56
CA VAL A 134 -15.93 -4.26 -0.74
C VAL A 134 -14.43 -3.99 -0.90
N SER A 135 -14.07 -3.02 -1.73
CA SER A 135 -12.67 -2.71 -1.96
C SER A 135 -12.01 -2.13 -0.70
N LEU A 136 -12.73 -1.33 0.10
CA LEU A 136 -12.26 -0.81 1.38
C LEU A 136 -12.03 -1.95 2.38
N ALA A 137 -12.99 -2.86 2.50
CA ALA A 137 -12.88 -4.03 3.37
C ALA A 137 -11.67 -4.89 2.99
N LEU A 138 -11.43 -5.08 1.70
CA LEU A 138 -10.30 -5.87 1.20
C LEU A 138 -8.96 -5.16 1.37
N VAL A 139 -8.91 -3.83 1.29
CA VAL A 139 -7.71 -3.04 1.63
C VAL A 139 -7.39 -3.14 3.12
N ILE A 140 -8.41 -3.08 3.99
CA ILE A 140 -8.21 -3.27 5.44
C ILE A 140 -7.70 -4.68 5.70
N LEU A 141 -8.31 -5.70 5.08
CA LEU A 141 -7.85 -7.08 5.17
C LEU A 141 -6.39 -7.21 4.67
N ALA A 142 -6.06 -6.60 3.55
CA ALA A 142 -4.69 -6.57 3.02
C ALA A 142 -3.69 -5.98 4.03
N PHE A 143 -4.05 -4.88 4.69
CA PHE A 143 -3.22 -4.25 5.73
C PHE A 143 -3.04 -5.15 6.96
N THR A 144 -4.08 -5.91 7.35
CA THR A 144 -3.97 -6.87 8.46
C THR A 144 -3.03 -8.03 8.13
N LEU A 145 -3.07 -8.54 6.89
CA LEU A 145 -2.15 -9.57 6.38
C LEU A 145 -0.71 -9.05 6.30
N LEU A 146 -0.52 -7.83 5.78
CA LEU A 146 0.77 -7.16 5.72
C LEU A 146 1.38 -6.95 7.10
N SER A 147 0.57 -6.54 8.08
CA SER A 147 1.05 -6.27 9.44
C SER A 147 1.27 -7.55 10.27
N GLN A 148 0.89 -8.72 9.75
CA GLN A 148 0.91 -10.01 10.45
C GLN A 148 0.29 -9.91 11.85
N LEU A 149 -0.79 -9.12 11.96
CA LEU A 149 -1.44 -8.86 13.24
C LEU A 149 -2.19 -10.12 13.67
N HIS A 150 -1.73 -10.70 14.77
CA HIS A 150 -2.52 -11.67 15.51
C HIS A 150 -3.55 -10.88 16.31
N TRP A 151 -4.79 -10.83 15.82
CA TRP A 151 -5.89 -10.09 16.47
C TRP A 151 -6.01 -10.40 17.97
N LEU A 152 -5.81 -11.66 18.35
CA LEU A 152 -5.82 -12.08 19.75
C LEU A 152 -4.74 -11.39 20.59
N SER A 153 -3.49 -11.33 20.08
CA SER A 153 -2.40 -10.64 20.78
C SER A 153 -2.60 -9.13 20.83
N LEU A 154 -3.23 -8.55 19.80
CA LEU A 154 -3.57 -7.13 19.78
C LEU A 154 -4.64 -6.82 20.85
N MET A 155 -5.67 -7.65 20.95
CA MET A 155 -6.69 -7.54 22.00
C MET A 155 -6.09 -7.69 23.40
N ASP A 156 -5.16 -8.63 23.62
CA ASP A 156 -4.46 -8.79 24.90
C ASP A 156 -3.62 -7.55 25.26
N ARG A 157 -2.92 -6.95 24.29
CA ARG A 157 -2.11 -5.74 24.51
C ARG A 157 -2.98 -4.53 24.84
N LEU A 158 -4.07 -4.35 24.12
CA LEU A 158 -5.04 -3.29 24.40
C LEU A 158 -5.66 -3.47 25.79
N GLY A 159 -6.08 -4.69 26.12
CA GLY A 159 -6.62 -5.01 27.46
C GLY A 159 -5.64 -4.70 28.59
N LYS A 160 -4.36 -5.03 28.42
CA LYS A 160 -3.30 -4.66 29.39
C LYS A 160 -3.12 -3.16 29.53
N LEU A 161 -3.23 -2.40 28.44
CA LEU A 161 -3.09 -0.94 28.45
C LEU A 161 -4.26 -0.29 29.20
N PHE A 162 -5.50 -0.72 28.95
CA PHE A 162 -6.68 -0.24 29.68
C PHE A 162 -6.59 -0.58 31.18
N LEU A 163 -6.30 -1.84 31.54
CA LEU A 163 -6.16 -2.24 32.94
C LEU A 163 -4.97 -1.56 33.64
N GLY A 164 -3.88 -1.29 32.90
CA GLY A 164 -2.71 -0.57 33.42
C GLY A 164 -3.01 0.91 33.70
N LEU A 165 -3.80 1.57 32.84
CA LEU A 165 -4.27 2.94 33.03
C LEU A 165 -5.20 3.05 34.26
N ASP A 166 -6.12 2.11 34.44
CA ASP A 166 -6.98 2.07 35.62
C ASP A 166 -6.18 1.89 36.91
N CYS A 167 -5.18 1.00 36.90
CA CYS A 167 -4.32 0.78 38.06
C CYS A 167 -3.48 2.02 38.39
N PHE A 168 -2.92 2.71 37.38
CA PHE A 168 -2.17 3.95 37.56
C PHE A 168 -3.06 5.10 38.08
N PHE A 169 -4.28 5.22 37.57
CA PHE A 169 -5.25 6.22 38.02
C PHE A 169 -5.69 5.97 39.48
N VAL A 170 -5.97 4.72 39.84
CA VAL A 170 -6.32 4.34 41.22
C VAL A 170 -5.17 4.59 42.20
N ILE A 171 -3.93 4.30 41.81
CA ILE A 171 -2.73 4.57 42.63
C ILE A 171 -2.50 6.08 42.78
N SER A 172 -2.67 6.87 41.71
CA SER A 172 -2.52 8.33 41.75
C SER A 172 -3.55 8.99 42.68
N ILE A 173 -4.82 8.54 42.66
CA ILE A 173 -5.85 9.02 43.59
C ILE A 173 -5.55 8.62 45.04
N ARG A 174 -4.99 7.41 45.27
CA ARG A 174 -4.58 6.97 46.61
C ARG A 174 -3.42 7.79 47.17
N ILE A 175 -2.48 8.22 46.31
CA ILE A 175 -1.34 9.06 46.71
C ILE A 175 -1.79 10.51 46.94
N ALA A 176 -2.71 11.04 46.13
CA ALA A 176 -3.23 12.41 46.30
C ALA A 176 -4.16 12.60 47.52
N LYS A 177 -4.61 11.50 48.15
CA LYS A 177 -5.43 11.51 49.38
C LYS A 177 -4.63 11.30 50.67
N ARG A 178 -3.29 11.19 50.59
CA ARG A 178 -2.38 11.24 51.74
C ARG A 178 -1.72 12.60 51.81
#